data_AF-A0A0R0GU88-F1
#
_entry.id   AF-A0A0R0GU88-F1
#
_cell.length_a   1.000
_cell.length_b   1.000
_cell.length_c   1.000
_cell.angle_alpha   90.00
_cell.angle_beta   90.00
_cell.angle_gamma   90.00
#
_symmetry.space_group_name_H-M   'P 1'
#
loop_
_entity.id
_entity.type
_entity.pdbx_description
1 polymer ?
#
loop_
_entity_poly.entity_id
_entity_poly.type
_entity_poly.pdbx_seq_one_letter_code
_entity_poly.pdbx_strand_id
1 'polypeptide(L)'
;MTDLKIAALEGHMEAKYVFGMILLCSHDDELRKQGLEYMRFIRKSMCIIKCRNRVKQFVDHLWKGNGMLVRNRIPLCRCKNTCKGRRVKKGVWSFLDDDINLCEYSRWDHEIDFFNWLFDVY
;
A
#
# COMPACT_ATOMS: atom_id res chain seq x y z
N MET A 1 -17.68 -1.66 -2.50
CA MET A 1 -16.67 -1.87 -1.43
C MET A 1 -16.90 -3.18 -0.67
N THR A 2 -18.15 -3.63 -0.51
CA THR A 2 -18.49 -4.91 0.15
C THR A 2 -17.80 -6.11 -0.46
N ASP A 3 -17.84 -6.28 -1.79
CA ASP A 3 -17.25 -7.46 -2.46
C ASP A 3 -15.74 -7.53 -2.30
N LEU A 4 -15.06 -6.38 -2.37
CA LEU A 4 -13.62 -6.30 -2.14
C LEU A 4 -13.27 -6.71 -0.71
N LYS A 5 -14.04 -6.23 0.28
CA LYS A 5 -13.86 -6.61 1.68
C LYS A 5 -14.07 -8.11 1.89
N ILE A 6 -15.12 -8.68 1.29
CA ILE A 6 -15.42 -10.12 1.37
C ILE A 6 -14.27 -10.93 0.77
N ALA A 7 -13.85 -10.60 -0.45
CA ALA A 7 -12.73 -11.29 -1.11
C ALA A 7 -11.42 -11.18 -0.30
N ALA A 8 -11.16 -10.02 0.33
CA ALA A 8 -10.01 -9.85 1.21
C ALA A 8 -10.09 -10.75 2.45
N LEU A 9 -11.28 -10.86 3.07
CA LEU A 9 -11.50 -11.74 4.22
C LEU A 9 -11.39 -13.23 3.84
N GLU A 10 -11.85 -13.61 2.66
CA GLU A 10 -11.77 -14.99 2.12
C GLU A 10 -10.35 -15.41 1.73
N GLY A 11 -9.36 -14.50 1.76
CA GLY A 11 -7.96 -14.85 1.55
C GLY A 11 -7.39 -14.47 0.18
N HIS A 12 -8.17 -13.84 -0.70
CA HIS A 12 -7.66 -13.39 -2.00
C HIS A 12 -6.55 -12.34 -1.81
N MET A 13 -5.32 -12.67 -2.24
CA MET A 13 -4.12 -11.88 -1.92
C MET A 13 -4.14 -10.48 -2.54
N GLU A 14 -4.63 -10.36 -3.76
CA GLU A 14 -4.78 -9.08 -4.47
C GLU A 14 -5.86 -8.23 -3.82
N ALA A 15 -6.98 -8.85 -3.41
CA ALA A 15 -8.04 -8.17 -2.69
C ALA A 15 -7.54 -7.64 -1.33
N LYS A 16 -6.79 -8.46 -0.57
CA LYS A 16 -6.12 -8.03 0.67
C LYS A 16 -5.20 -6.85 0.45
N TYR A 17 -4.43 -6.85 -0.64
CA TYR A 17 -3.52 -5.75 -0.98
C TYR A 17 -4.29 -4.46 -1.24
N VAL A 18 -5.27 -4.48 -2.14
CA VAL A 18 -6.05 -3.29 -2.49
C VAL A 18 -6.85 -2.80 -1.29
N PHE A 19 -7.52 -3.70 -0.58
CA PHE A 19 -8.30 -3.35 0.61
C PHE A 19 -7.41 -2.76 1.71
N GLY A 20 -6.25 -3.36 1.99
CA GLY A 20 -5.27 -2.84 2.93
C GLY A 20 -4.80 -1.43 2.55
N MET A 21 -4.47 -1.20 1.28
CA MET A 21 -4.09 0.13 0.78
C MET A 21 -5.21 1.18 0.95
N ILE A 22 -6.45 0.83 0.60
CA ILE A 22 -7.61 1.72 0.79
C ILE A 22 -7.76 2.11 2.26
N LEU A 23 -7.62 1.15 3.18
CA LEU A 23 -7.68 1.40 4.62
C LEU A 23 -6.56 2.33 5.09
N LEU A 24 -5.34 2.18 4.54
CA LEU A 24 -4.22 3.08 4.85
C LEU A 24 -4.44 4.52 4.33
N CYS A 25 -5.23 4.69 3.26
CA CYS A 25 -5.65 6.01 2.79
C CYS A 25 -6.76 6.64 3.65
N SER A 26 -7.32 5.94 4.63
CA SER A 26 -8.31 6.52 5.55
C SER A 26 -7.71 7.59 6.47
N HIS A 27 -8.52 8.57 6.87
CA HIS A 27 -8.22 9.51 7.96
C HIS A 27 -8.53 8.94 9.35
N ASP A 28 -9.21 7.80 9.42
CA ASP A 28 -9.49 7.08 10.67
C ASP A 28 -8.29 6.21 11.07
N ASP A 29 -7.74 6.49 12.26
CA ASP A 29 -6.57 5.78 12.79
C ASP A 29 -6.82 4.27 13.02
N GLU A 30 -8.03 3.86 13.37
CA GLU A 30 -8.37 2.43 13.56
C GLU A 30 -8.45 1.70 12.21
N LEU A 31 -8.97 2.35 11.18
CA LEU A 31 -8.93 1.80 9.82
C LEU A 31 -7.48 1.71 9.32
N ARG A 32 -6.64 2.72 9.60
CA ARG A 32 -5.22 2.66 9.25
C ARG A 32 -4.49 1.52 9.96
N LYS A 33 -4.80 1.24 11.23
CA LYS A 33 -4.27 0.07 11.96
C LYS A 33 -4.68 -1.24 11.29
N GLN A 34 -5.96 -1.40 10.93
CA GLN A 34 -6.41 -2.57 10.18
C GLN A 34 -5.70 -2.71 8.83
N GLY A 35 -5.53 -1.60 8.09
CA GLY A 35 -4.75 -1.58 6.86
C GLY A 35 -3.33 -2.10 7.04
N LEU A 36 -2.65 -1.68 8.12
CA LEU A 36 -1.31 -2.15 8.45
C LEU A 36 -1.26 -3.66 8.70
N GLU A 37 -2.28 -4.25 9.33
CA GLU A 37 -2.36 -5.69 9.56
C GLU A 37 -2.44 -6.48 8.25
N TYR A 38 -3.26 -6.04 7.30
CA TYR A 38 -3.29 -6.62 5.95
C TYR A 38 -1.93 -6.52 5.27
N MET A 39 -1.28 -5.37 5.36
CA MET A 39 0.00 -5.16 4.71
C MET A 39 1.13 -6.00 5.34
N ARG A 40 1.15 -6.14 6.66
CA ARG A 40 2.05 -7.04 7.39
C ARG A 40 1.84 -8.49 6.98
N PHE A 41 0.58 -8.93 6.87
CA PHE A 41 0.24 -10.27 6.42
C PHE A 41 0.80 -10.54 5.01
N ILE A 42 0.55 -9.65 4.05
CA ILE A 42 0.99 -9.81 2.67
C ILE A 42 2.51 -9.83 2.55
N ARG A 43 3.20 -8.99 3.34
CA ARG A 43 4.67 -9.01 3.42
C ARG A 43 5.18 -10.34 3.97
N LYS A 44 4.61 -10.83 5.07
CA LYS A 44 4.98 -12.14 5.64
C LYS A 44 4.79 -13.27 4.64
N SER A 45 3.76 -13.18 3.80
CA SER A 45 3.49 -14.12 2.71
C SER A 45 4.35 -13.90 1.46
N MET A 46 5.27 -12.93 1.45
CA MET A 46 6.15 -12.59 0.31
C MET A 46 5.41 -12.28 -1.00
N CYS A 47 4.12 -11.94 -0.91
CA CYS A 47 3.25 -11.79 -2.08
C CYS A 47 3.16 -10.35 -2.57
N ILE A 48 3.76 -9.39 -1.87
CA ILE A 48 3.55 -7.97 -2.14
C ILE A 48 3.95 -7.52 -3.56
N ILE A 49 5.10 -7.98 -4.08
CA ILE A 49 5.53 -7.65 -5.45
C ILE A 49 4.54 -8.24 -6.47
N LYS A 50 4.10 -9.48 -6.24
CA LYS A 50 3.12 -10.16 -7.11
C LYS A 50 1.78 -9.44 -7.10
N CYS A 51 1.27 -9.08 -5.93
CA CYS A 51 0.03 -8.34 -5.77
C CYS A 51 0.12 -6.96 -6.45
N ARG A 52 1.19 -6.21 -6.19
CA ARG A 52 1.45 -4.91 -6.81
C ARG A 52 1.43 -5.00 -8.33
N ASN A 53 2.13 -5.97 -8.92
CA ASN A 53 2.19 -6.15 -10.37
C ASN A 53 0.82 -6.52 -10.98
N ARG A 54 0.04 -7.38 -10.31
CA ARG A 54 -1.31 -7.74 -10.75
C ARG A 54 -2.27 -6.55 -10.68
N VAL A 55 -2.25 -5.80 -9.59
CA VAL A 55 -3.09 -4.59 -9.45
C VAL A 55 -2.71 -3.54 -10.48
N LYS A 56 -1.41 -3.35 -10.75
CA LYS A 56 -0.95 -2.47 -11.82
C LYS A 56 -1.53 -2.86 -13.18
N GLN A 57 -1.46 -4.15 -13.54
CA GLN A 57 -2.07 -4.64 -14.78
C GLN A 57 -3.57 -4.36 -14.84
N PHE A 58 -4.31 -4.59 -13.75
CA PHE A 58 -5.74 -4.26 -13.71
C PHE A 58 -6.00 -2.78 -13.90
N VAL A 59 -5.21 -1.91 -13.25
CA VAL A 59 -5.40 -0.46 -13.36
C VAL A 59 -5.08 0.04 -14.77
N ASP A 60 -3.97 -0.42 -15.33
CA ASP A 60 -3.53 -0.06 -16.69
C ASP A 60 -4.59 -0.44 -17.76
N HIS A 61 -5.34 -1.53 -17.52
CA HIS A 61 -6.34 -2.05 -18.46
C HIS A 61 -7.78 -1.61 -18.20
N LEU A 62 -8.19 -1.35 -16.95
CA LEU A 62 -9.60 -1.20 -16.59
C LEU A 62 -9.95 0.11 -15.88
N TRP A 63 -8.99 0.81 -15.26
CA TRP A 63 -9.30 1.86 -14.27
C TRP A 63 -8.74 3.24 -14.59
N LYS A 64 -8.54 3.56 -15.87
CA LYS A 64 -8.22 4.92 -16.29
C LYS A 64 -9.40 5.86 -16.00
N GLY A 65 -9.27 6.74 -15.00
CA GLY A 65 -10.10 7.95 -14.89
C GLY A 65 -11.21 7.96 -13.83
N ASN A 66 -11.32 6.96 -12.94
CA ASN A 66 -12.28 7.05 -11.83
C ASN A 66 -11.55 7.51 -10.55
N GLY A 67 -11.69 8.79 -10.22
CA GLY A 67 -11.18 9.43 -9.00
C GLY A 67 -11.85 8.94 -7.70
N MET A 68 -11.86 7.63 -7.46
CA MET A 68 -12.51 6.97 -6.33
C MET A 68 -11.73 7.06 -5.02
N LEU A 69 -10.48 7.51 -5.07
CA LEU A 69 -9.59 7.55 -3.91
C LEU A 69 -9.25 9.00 -3.58
N VAL A 70 -9.37 9.35 -2.31
CA VAL A 70 -8.94 10.64 -1.76
C VAL A 70 -7.56 10.44 -1.13
N ARG A 71 -6.61 11.32 -1.48
CA ARG A 71 -5.27 11.27 -0.91
C ARG A 71 -5.28 11.67 0.56
N ASN A 72 -5.02 10.74 1.47
CA ASN A 72 -4.60 11.12 2.82
C ASN A 72 -3.10 11.43 2.84
N ARG A 73 -2.78 12.70 3.11
CA ARG A 73 -1.39 13.22 3.14
C ARG A 73 -0.70 13.03 4.49
N ILE A 74 -1.38 12.45 5.49
CA ILE A 74 -0.79 12.15 6.80
C ILE A 74 0.09 10.90 6.66
N PRO A 75 1.42 11.01 6.84
CA PRO A 75 2.30 9.86 6.80
C PRO A 75 2.04 8.95 8.02
N LEU A 76 2.14 7.65 7.82
CA LEU A 76 2.20 6.65 8.87
C LEU A 76 3.46 6.85 9.73
N CYS A 77 4.59 7.16 9.08
CA CYS A 77 5.85 7.38 9.78
C CYS A 77 5.92 8.79 10.36
N ARG A 78 5.93 8.89 11.70
CA ARG A 78 6.11 10.17 12.40
C ARG A 78 7.58 10.63 12.48
N CYS A 79 8.52 9.77 12.08
CA CYS A 79 9.94 10.08 12.08
C CYS A 79 10.28 10.99 10.88
N LYS A 80 10.18 12.31 11.08
CA LYS A 80 10.35 13.28 9.98
C LYS A 80 11.69 13.15 9.26
N ASN A 81 12.78 12.81 9.95
CA ASN A 81 14.14 12.85 9.40
C ASN A 81 15.09 11.71 9.83
N THR A 82 14.71 10.84 10.76
CA THR A 82 15.62 9.80 11.29
C THR A 82 15.60 8.50 10.50
N CYS A 83 14.52 8.24 9.76
CA CYS A 83 14.41 7.05 8.94
C CYS A 83 15.15 7.27 7.61
N LYS A 84 16.22 6.48 7.36
CA LYS A 84 16.97 6.48 6.09
C LYS A 84 16.06 6.22 4.87
N GLY A 85 14.88 5.67 5.11
CA GLY A 85 13.94 5.22 4.08
C GLY A 85 13.34 6.27 3.17
N ARG A 86 13.27 7.56 3.54
CA ARG A 86 12.83 8.58 2.58
C ARG A 86 13.76 8.73 1.36
N ARG A 87 14.98 8.17 1.40
CA ARG A 87 15.96 8.24 0.30
C ARG A 87 15.87 7.10 -0.72
N VAL A 88 14.91 6.18 -0.62
CA VAL A 88 14.79 5.12 -1.64
C VAL A 88 14.51 5.78 -2.99
N LYS A 89 15.44 5.59 -3.95
CA LYS A 89 15.32 6.13 -5.32
C LYS A 89 13.99 5.67 -5.92
N LYS A 90 13.21 6.62 -6.44
CA LYS A 90 12.00 6.36 -7.25
C LYS A 90 12.31 5.23 -8.25
N GLY A 91 11.61 4.10 -8.14
CA GLY A 91 11.60 3.05 -9.16
C GLY A 91 12.21 1.69 -8.79
N VAL A 92 13.16 1.62 -7.85
CA VAL A 92 13.77 0.32 -7.44
C VAL A 92 13.39 0.02 -6.01
N TRP A 93 12.30 -0.70 -5.84
CA TRP A 93 11.79 -1.14 -4.55
C TRP A 93 11.96 -2.66 -4.44
N SER A 94 13.05 -3.11 -3.83
CA SER A 94 13.22 -4.51 -3.42
C SER A 94 12.48 -4.71 -2.10
N PHE A 95 11.32 -5.38 -2.14
CA PHE A 95 10.67 -5.87 -0.91
C PHE A 95 11.43 -7.02 -0.25
N LEU A 96 12.33 -7.64 -1.02
CA LEU A 96 13.26 -8.69 -0.60
C LEU A 96 14.31 -8.05 0.32
N ASP A 97 13.98 -8.07 1.61
CA ASP A 97 14.79 -8.00 2.86
C ASP A 97 16.11 -7.22 3.00
N ASP A 98 16.62 -6.50 2.01
CA ASP A 98 17.96 -5.89 2.13
C ASP A 98 18.02 -4.49 2.75
N ASP A 99 16.90 -3.92 3.18
CA ASP A 99 16.93 -2.69 3.97
C ASP A 99 16.26 -2.90 5.33
N ILE A 100 16.94 -3.74 6.12
CA ILE A 100 16.76 -3.94 7.57
C ILE A 100 16.67 -2.59 8.31
N ASN A 101 17.19 -1.51 7.72
CA ASN A 101 17.19 -0.16 8.31
C ASN A 101 15.96 0.70 7.97
N LEU A 102 15.01 0.19 7.16
CA LEU A 102 13.76 0.90 6.89
C LEU A 102 12.78 0.72 8.04
N CYS A 103 12.37 1.83 8.64
CA CYS A 103 11.18 1.88 9.47
C CYS A 103 9.99 1.28 8.70
N GLU A 104 9.27 0.38 9.36
CA GLU A 104 8.08 -0.26 8.79
C GLU A 104 7.10 0.76 8.22
N TYR A 105 6.80 1.81 8.97
CA TYR A 105 5.86 2.84 8.52
C TYR A 105 6.37 3.61 7.31
N SER A 106 7.66 3.91 7.22
CA SER A 106 8.23 4.57 6.04
C SER A 106 8.07 3.69 4.81
N ARG A 107 8.13 2.37 4.97
CA ARG A 107 7.88 1.44 3.88
C ARG A 107 6.43 1.58 3.39
N TRP A 108 5.48 1.54 4.30
CA TRP A 108 4.07 1.66 3.92
C TRP A 108 3.73 3.04 3.32
N ASP A 109 4.36 4.12 3.80
CA ASP A 109 4.21 5.45 3.19
C ASP A 109 4.62 5.47 1.71
N HIS A 110 5.74 4.85 1.35
CA HIS A 110 6.16 4.74 -0.05
C HIS A 110 5.23 3.84 -0.88
N GLU A 111 4.69 2.78 -0.30
CA GLU A 111 3.70 1.94 -0.99
C GLU A 111 2.41 2.73 -1.26
N ILE A 112 1.97 3.54 -0.30
CA ILE A 112 0.83 4.45 -0.44
C ILE A 112 1.10 5.47 -1.55
N ASP A 113 2.30 6.05 -1.63
CA ASP A 113 2.66 6.97 -2.71
C ASP A 113 2.62 6.29 -4.09
N PHE A 114 3.13 5.04 -4.18
CA PHE A 114 3.02 4.24 -5.41
C PHE A 114 1.56 3.93 -5.76
N PHE A 115 0.75 3.55 -4.77
CA PHE A 115 -0.66 3.23 -4.95
C PHE A 115 -1.47 4.46 -5.38
N ASN A 116 -1.25 5.60 -4.75
CA ASN A 116 -1.87 6.87 -5.15
C ASN A 116 -1.47 7.25 -6.58
N TRP A 117 -0.19 7.11 -6.94
CA TRP A 117 0.26 7.33 -8.31
C TRP A 117 -0.44 6.39 -9.31
N LEU A 118 -0.60 5.12 -8.96
CA LEU A 118 -1.25 4.14 -9.82
C LEU A 118 -2.71 4.51 -10.14
N PHE A 119 -3.43 5.05 -9.15
CA PHE A 119 -4.85 5.42 -9.27
C PHE A 119 -5.08 6.91 -9.61
N ASP A 120 -4.05 7.64 -10.06
CA ASP A 120 -4.13 9.07 -10.39
C ASP A 120 -4.67 9.96 -9.24
N VAL A 121 -4.22 9.67 -8.01
CA VAL A 121 -4.62 10.35 -6.77
C VAL A 121 -3.52 11.35 -6.35
N TYR A 122 -3.78 12.65 -6.49
CA TYR A 122 -2.78 13.73 -6.29
C TYR A 122 -2.87 14.48 -4.96
#